data_AF-A0A523BGR6-F1
#
_entry.id   AF-A0A523BGR6-F1
#
_cell.length_a   1.000
_cell.length_b   1.000
_cell.length_c   1.000
_cell.angle_alpha   90.00
_cell.angle_beta   90.00
_cell.angle_gamma   90.00
#
_symmetry.space_group_name_H-M   'P 1'
#
loop_
_entity.id
_entity.type
_entity.pdbx_description
1 polymer ?
#
loop_
_entity_poly.entity_id
_entity_poly.type
_entity_poly.pdbx_seq_one_letter_code
_entity_poly.pdbx_strand_id
1 'polypeptide(L)'
;MKVSMISEIYPGQRALLIGIVVQSLENYIIVDDGTGRARIYSDQASKFEPKTPVLIAGIVRSAEEGMREIEADAVVDISGISLKDLSEVRELMAKVYDIERRMMRRDV
;
A
#
# COMPACT_ATOMS: atom_id res chain seq x y z
N MET A 1 -8.56 6.56 8.74
CA MET A 1 -7.80 5.35 8.35
C MET A 1 -6.34 5.77 8.23
N LYS A 2 -5.38 5.05 8.84
CA LYS A 2 -3.94 5.35 8.74
C LYS A 2 -3.38 4.69 7.47
N VAL A 3 -2.41 5.31 6.81
CA VAL A 3 -1.67 4.65 5.74
C VAL A 3 -0.91 3.46 6.34
N SER A 4 -1.08 2.30 5.74
CA SER A 4 -0.53 1.02 6.20
C SER A 4 0.59 0.56 5.28
N MET A 5 1.51 -0.25 5.80
CA MET A 5 2.54 -0.93 5.01
C MET A 5 1.97 -2.27 4.51
N ILE A 6 2.26 -2.65 3.27
CA ILE A 6 1.77 -3.90 2.66
C ILE A 6 2.20 -5.13 3.48
N SER A 7 3.40 -5.11 4.08
CA SER A 7 3.88 -6.21 4.93
C SER A 7 3.03 -6.48 6.18
N GLU A 8 2.24 -5.49 6.62
CA GLU A 8 1.61 -5.46 7.96
C GLU A 8 0.09 -5.53 7.93
N ILE A 9 -0.50 -5.64 6.74
CA ILE A 9 -1.95 -5.78 6.62
C ILE A 9 -2.38 -7.25 6.72
N TYR A 10 -3.55 -7.46 7.31
CA TYR A 10 -4.12 -8.78 7.55
C TYR A 10 -5.48 -8.96 6.85
N PRO A 11 -5.90 -10.20 6.52
CA PRO A 11 -7.19 -10.45 5.88
C PRO A 11 -8.37 -9.88 6.68
N GLY A 12 -9.36 -9.33 5.98
CA GLY A 12 -10.54 -8.69 6.56
C GLY A 12 -10.33 -7.25 7.03
N GLN A 13 -9.09 -6.75 7.03
CA GLN A 13 -8.76 -5.38 7.41
C GLN A 13 -9.08 -4.40 6.26
N ARG A 14 -9.62 -3.21 6.59
CA ARG A 14 -9.61 -2.08 5.67
C ARG A 14 -8.23 -1.43 5.65
N ALA A 15 -7.65 -1.28 4.47
CA ALA A 15 -6.30 -0.74 4.27
C ALA A 15 -6.35 0.55 3.44
N LEU A 16 -5.47 1.50 3.80
CA LEU A 16 -5.10 2.66 2.97
C LEU A 16 -3.61 2.49 2.65
N LEU A 17 -3.24 2.40 1.37
CA LEU A 17 -1.87 2.10 0.96
C LEU A 17 -1.36 3.13 -0.05
N ILE A 18 -0.06 3.43 0.03
CA ILE A 18 0.66 4.19 -0.98
C ILE A 18 1.71 3.26 -1.57
N GLY A 19 1.76 3.16 -2.90
CA GLY A 19 2.78 2.36 -3.58
C GLY A 19 2.94 2.73 -5.04
N ILE A 20 3.89 2.06 -5.71
CA ILE A 20 4.17 2.23 -7.13
C ILE A 20 3.61 1.04 -7.89
N VAL A 21 2.87 1.29 -8.98
CA VAL A 21 2.43 0.24 -9.90
C VAL A 21 3.65 -0.39 -10.56
N VAL A 22 3.81 -1.70 -10.43
CA VAL A 22 4.89 -2.46 -11.09
C VAL A 22 4.38 -3.25 -12.29
N GLN A 23 3.09 -3.61 -12.30
CA GLN A 23 2.44 -4.31 -13.39
C GLN A 23 0.96 -3.92 -13.46
N SER A 24 0.41 -3.86 -14.67
CA SER A 24 -1.01 -3.58 -14.92
C SER A 24 -1.60 -4.62 -15.87
N LEU A 25 -2.78 -5.13 -15.51
CA LEU A 25 -3.56 -6.12 -16.25
C LEU A 25 -5.04 -5.69 -16.23
N GLU A 26 -5.89 -6.36 -17.02
CA GLU A 26 -7.29 -5.92 -17.21
C GLU A 26 -8.08 -5.73 -15.90
N ASN A 27 -7.89 -6.61 -14.92
CA ASN A 27 -8.71 -6.67 -13.70
C ASN A 27 -7.94 -6.37 -12.40
N TYR A 28 -6.61 -6.20 -12.47
CA TYR A 28 -5.80 -5.85 -11.32
C TYR A 28 -4.49 -5.16 -11.69
N ILE A 29 -3.95 -4.42 -10.72
CA ILE A 29 -2.58 -3.91 -10.75
C ILE A 29 -1.75 -4.61 -9.67
N ILE A 30 -0.44 -4.74 -9.89
CA ILE A 30 0.51 -5.10 -8.84
C ILE A 30 1.18 -3.83 -8.38
N VAL A 31 1.20 -3.63 -7.06
CA VAL A 31 1.73 -2.43 -6.41
C VAL A 31 2.80 -2.84 -5.40
N ASP A 32 3.88 -2.07 -5.35
CA ASP A 32 5.02 -2.25 -4.45
C ASP A 32 5.22 -0.96 -3.63
N ASP A 33 5.28 -1.09 -2.29
CA ASP A 33 5.52 0.04 -1.38
C ASP A 33 6.93 0.04 -0.77
N GLY A 34 7.77 -0.94 -1.15
CA GLY A 34 9.10 -1.19 -0.59
C GLY A 34 9.12 -2.10 0.64
N THR A 35 7.97 -2.43 1.23
CA THR A 35 7.82 -3.38 2.34
C THR A 35 7.23 -4.71 1.88
N GLY A 36 6.44 -4.68 0.81
CA GLY A 36 5.86 -5.85 0.19
C GLY A 36 5.18 -5.50 -1.12
N ARG A 37 4.53 -6.50 -1.70
CA ARG A 37 3.75 -6.36 -2.93
C ARG A 37 2.31 -6.77 -2.73
N ALA A 38 1.41 -6.06 -3.39
CA ALA A 38 -0.02 -6.31 -3.34
C ALA A 38 -0.62 -6.37 -4.74
N ARG A 39 -1.48 -7.35 -4.97
CA ARG A 39 -2.40 -7.43 -6.10
C ARG A 39 -3.67 -6.66 -5.73
N ILE A 40 -3.96 -5.61 -6.48
CA ILE A 40 -5.08 -4.71 -6.23
C ILE A 40 -6.13 -4.94 -7.32
N TYR A 41 -7.23 -5.57 -6.95
CA TYR A 41 -8.37 -5.78 -7.84
C TYR A 41 -9.20 -4.51 -7.94
N SER A 42 -9.41 -4.04 -9.18
CA SER A 42 -10.22 -2.86 -9.48
C SER A 42 -10.74 -2.95 -10.91
N ASP A 43 -11.96 -2.48 -11.13
CA ASP A 43 -12.56 -2.25 -12.45
C ASP A 43 -11.80 -1.19 -13.28
N GLN A 44 -10.96 -0.37 -12.61
CA GLN A 44 -10.16 0.67 -13.23
C GLN A 44 -8.68 0.30 -13.39
N ALA A 45 -8.31 -0.96 -13.13
CA ALA A 45 -6.91 -1.41 -13.13
C ALA A 45 -6.14 -1.02 -14.40
N SER A 46 -6.76 -1.20 -15.56
CA SER A 46 -6.18 -0.90 -16.88
C SER A 46 -5.84 0.58 -17.11
N LYS A 47 -6.34 1.50 -16.27
CA LYS A 47 -6.04 2.94 -16.37
C LYS A 47 -4.67 3.30 -15.77
N PHE A 48 -4.06 2.42 -14.99
CA PHE A 48 -2.81 2.71 -14.30
C PHE A 48 -1.63 2.03 -15.00
N GLU A 49 -0.62 2.82 -15.37
CA GLU A 49 0.59 2.32 -16.02
C GLU A 49 1.68 1.96 -15.01
N PRO A 50 2.60 1.04 -15.33
CA PRO A 50 3.80 0.83 -14.52
C PRO A 50 4.54 2.15 -14.24
N LYS A 51 5.09 2.25 -13.03
CA LYS A 51 5.75 3.44 -12.44
C LYS A 51 4.80 4.54 -11.96
N THR A 52 3.49 4.38 -12.12
CA THR A 52 2.51 5.32 -11.57
C THR A 52 2.45 5.17 -10.03
N PRO A 53 2.67 6.23 -9.25
CA PRO A 53 2.38 6.23 -7.83
C PRO A 53 0.87 6.26 -7.61
N VAL A 54 0.37 5.41 -6.73
CA VAL A 54 -1.06 5.28 -6.45
C VAL A 54 -1.36 5.29 -4.95
N LEU A 55 -2.50 5.88 -4.61
CA LEU A 55 -3.16 5.74 -3.31
C LEU A 55 -4.33 4.76 -3.46
N ILE A 56 -4.37 3.74 -2.61
CA ILE A 56 -5.35 2.65 -2.68
C ILE A 56 -6.11 2.58 -1.37
N ALA A 57 -7.44 2.51 -1.45
CA ALA A 57 -8.29 2.19 -0.31
C ALA A 57 -9.09 0.93 -0.63
N GLY A 58 -9.14 -0.02 0.29
CA GLY A 58 -9.86 -1.27 0.05
C GLY A 58 -9.87 -2.23 1.24
N ILE A 59 -10.35 -3.44 1.00
CA ILE A 59 -10.35 -4.54 1.96
C ILE A 59 -9.34 -5.61 1.57
N VAL A 60 -8.55 -6.05 2.54
CA VAL A 60 -7.57 -7.12 2.34
C VAL A 60 -8.31 -8.45 2.28
N ARG A 61 -8.16 -9.16 1.16
CA ARG A 61 -8.77 -10.47 0.91
C ARG A 61 -7.90 -11.60 1.40
N SER A 62 -6.62 -11.55 1.07
CA SER A 62 -5.65 -12.57 1.45
C SER A 62 -4.29 -11.95 1.76
N ALA A 63 -3.51 -12.67 2.56
CA ALA A 63 -2.18 -12.28 3.00
C ALA A 63 -1.22 -13.47 2.96
N GLU A 64 -1.15 -14.12 1.80
CA GLU A 64 -0.24 -15.25 1.56
C GLU A 64 1.23 -14.78 1.47
N GLU A 65 2.18 -15.70 1.63
CA GLU A 65 3.60 -15.36 1.58
C GLU A 65 3.97 -14.67 0.26
N GLY A 66 4.55 -13.47 0.37
CA GLY A 66 5.08 -12.70 -0.77
C GLY A 66 4.05 -11.89 -1.57
N MET A 67 2.75 -12.11 -1.42
CA MET A 67 1.71 -11.34 -2.11
C MET A 67 0.48 -11.10 -1.23
N ARG A 68 0.09 -9.83 -1.06
CA ARG A 68 -1.21 -9.46 -0.49
C ARG A 68 -2.23 -9.29 -1.59
N GLU A 69 -3.49 -9.60 -1.32
CA GLU A 69 -4.58 -9.35 -2.26
C GLU A 69 -5.59 -8.40 -1.64
N ILE A 70 -5.99 -7.39 -2.41
CA ILE A 70 -6.84 -6.30 -1.95
C ILE A 70 -7.92 -6.07 -2.98
N GLU A 71 -9.16 -6.05 -2.53
CA GLU A 71 -10.28 -5.55 -3.32
C GLU A 71 -10.41 -4.06 -3.05
N ALA A 72 -10.13 -3.25 -4.07
CA ALA A 72 -10.09 -1.80 -3.93
C ALA A 72 -11.48 -1.19 -4.03
N ASP A 73 -11.83 -0.37 -3.04
CA ASP A 73 -12.95 0.58 -3.12
C ASP A 73 -12.56 1.77 -4.01
N ALA A 74 -11.28 2.16 -4.00
CA ALA A 74 -10.74 3.24 -4.81
C ALA A 74 -9.24 3.06 -5.07
N VAL A 75 -8.82 3.45 -6.28
CA VAL A 75 -7.41 3.61 -6.67
C VAL A 75 -7.27 4.99 -7.30
N VAL A 76 -6.30 5.78 -6.84
CA VAL A 76 -6.10 7.17 -7.28
C VAL A 76 -4.65 7.35 -7.72
N ASP A 77 -4.45 7.89 -8.92
CA ASP A 77 -3.14 8.36 -9.39
C ASP A 77 -2.75 9.61 -8.59
N ILE A 78 -1.58 9.55 -7.95
CA ILE A 78 -1.04 10.63 -7.14
C ILE A 78 0.25 11.23 -7.73
N SER A 79 0.48 11.06 -9.04
CA SER A 79 1.62 11.63 -9.77
C SER A 79 1.71 13.15 -9.68
N GLY A 80 0.60 13.83 -9.39
CA GLY A 80 0.55 15.27 -9.14
C GLY A 80 1.12 15.69 -7.77
N ILE A 81 1.41 14.74 -6.87
CA ILE A 81 2.04 15.01 -5.57
C ILE A 81 3.56 15.07 -5.73
N SER A 82 4.18 16.04 -5.08
CA SER A 82 5.64 16.14 -4.99
C SER A 82 6.25 14.83 -4.47
N LEU A 83 7.18 14.25 -5.23
CA LEU A 83 7.93 13.05 -4.82
C LEU A 83 8.71 13.27 -3.51
N LYS A 84 9.12 14.52 -3.25
CA LYS A 84 9.76 14.90 -1.98
C LYS A 84 8.79 14.73 -0.82
N ASP A 85 7.54 15.13 -0.99
CA ASP A 85 6.51 15.08 0.04
C ASP A 85 6.13 13.61 0.30
N LEU A 86 6.04 12.79 -0.75
CA LEU A 86 5.83 11.34 -0.62
C LEU A 86 6.99 10.66 0.11
N SER A 87 8.23 11.03 -0.20
CA SER A 87 9.42 10.54 0.50
C SER A 87 9.41 10.90 1.97
N GLU A 88 9.07 12.14 2.30
CA GLU A 88 8.99 12.63 3.68
C GLU A 88 7.89 11.92 4.47
N VAL A 89 6.71 11.73 3.86
CA VAL A 89 5.63 10.91 4.45
C VAL A 89 6.11 9.49 4.71
N ARG A 90 6.83 8.86 3.77
CA ARG A 90 7.33 7.49 3.93
C ARG A 90 8.36 7.39 5.06
N GLU A 91 9.30 8.33 5.14
CA GLU A 91 10.28 8.39 6.24
C GLU A 91 9.63 8.59 7.60
N LEU A 92 8.65 9.49 7.68
CA LEU A 92 7.91 9.74 8.91
C LEU A 92 7.12 8.51 9.36
N MET A 93 6.47 7.80 8.43
CA MET A 93 5.77 6.56 8.74
C MET A 93 6.70 5.47 9.25
N ALA A 94 7.88 5.30 8.64
CA ALA A 94 8.88 4.35 9.10
C ALA A 94 9.39 4.69 10.52
N LYS A 95 9.61 5.98 10.81
CA LYS A 95 10.00 6.44 12.16
C LYS A 95 8.91 6.17 13.19
N VAL A 96 7.65 6.45 12.86
CA VAL A 96 6.50 6.15 13.74
C VAL A 96 6.43 4.66 14.03
N TYR A 97 6.60 3.83 13.01
CA TYR A 97 6.59 2.38 13.17
C TYR A 97 7.71 1.89 14.09
N ASP A 98 8.94 2.38 13.91
CA ASP A 98 10.06 2.04 14.78
C ASP A 98 9.82 2.45 16.23
N ILE A 99 9.18 3.60 16.46
CA ILE A 99 8.78 4.04 17.80
C ILE A 99 7.72 3.11 18.40
N GLU A 100 6.64 2.82 17.66
CA GLU A 100 5.57 1.91 18.09
C GLU A 100 6.15 0.54 18.47
N ARG A 101 7.08 0.01 17.66
CA ARG A 101 7.77 -1.26 17.91
C ARG A 101 8.66 -1.23 19.17
N ARG A 102 9.36 -0.13 19.44
CA ARG A 102 10.19 0.04 20.64
C ARG A 102 9.34 0.17 21.90
N MET A 103 8.19 0.81 21.82
CA MET A 103 7.25 0.93 22.94
C MET A 103 6.68 -0.43 23.31
N MET A 104 6.19 -1.21 22.33
CA MET A 104 5.67 -2.57 22.57
C MET A 104 6.70 -3.53 23.20
N ARG A 105 8.00 -3.32 22.97
CA ARG A 105 9.07 -4.13 23.59
C ARG A 105 9.44 -3.72 25.01
N ARG A 106 9.01 -2.53 25.47
CA ARG A 106 9.29 -2.03 26.84
C ARG A 106 8.25 -2.46 27.86
N ASP A 107 7.08 -2.89 27.40
CA ASP A 107 5.96 -3.32 28.24
C ASP A 107 5.94 -4.85 28.48
N VAL A 108 7.08 -5.54 28.25
CA VAL A 108 7.28 -6.98 28.52
C VAL A 108 8.46 -7.19 29.47
#